data_AF-A0A7S0WH92-F1
#
_entry.id   AF-A0A7S0WH92-F1
#
_cell.length_a   1.000
_cell.length_b   1.000
_cell.length_c   1.000
_cell.angle_alpha   90.00
_cell.angle_beta   90.00
_cell.angle_gamma   90.00
#
_symmetry.space_group_name_H-M   'P 1'
#
loop_
_entity.id
_entity.type
_entity.pdbx_description
1 polymer ?
#
loop_
_entity_poly.entity_id
_entity_poly.type
_entity_poly.pdbx_seq_one_letter_code
_entity_poly.pdbx_strand_id
1 'polypeptide(L)'
;MPPKQTPYFLFCNEARESAREEFAKQGVPNPTGAAVAKVLGERWKNLSEEEKTHYKNKAGEIAAELLRIEAENAENNDDNDEEGREEDEKSTHLPLARVKRIMRLDRSVRLIHLDTLKLVAKTTELFIEHLIEKSEGFCRAKKRKTVMYSDIEHTVAHDERLIPIIYAHLWAGRPVKGE
;
A
#
# COMPACT_ATOMS: atom_id res chain seq x y z
N MET A 1 -9.53 9.83 4.56
CA MET A 1 -9.30 10.43 5.89
C MET A 1 -10.28 9.80 6.86
N PRO A 2 -9.83 9.20 7.99
CA PRO A 2 -10.75 8.73 9.01
C PRO A 2 -11.57 9.90 9.60
N PRO A 3 -12.80 9.66 10.08
CA PRO A 3 -13.66 10.72 10.61
C PRO A 3 -13.04 11.37 11.86
N LYS A 4 -13.18 12.70 11.99
CA LYS A 4 -12.68 13.46 13.14
C LYS A 4 -13.27 12.92 14.44
N GLN A 5 -12.42 12.44 15.34
CA GLN A 5 -12.85 11.89 16.62
C GLN A 5 -13.08 13.02 17.63
N THR A 6 -14.34 13.40 17.81
CA THR A 6 -14.73 14.40 18.81
C THR A 6 -14.70 13.77 20.21
N PRO A 7 -14.57 14.57 21.30
CA PRO A 7 -14.60 14.07 22.67
C PRO A 7 -15.83 13.19 22.98
N TYR A 8 -17.00 13.59 22.47
CA TYR A 8 -18.24 12.81 22.61
C TYR A 8 -18.18 11.48 21.84
N PHE A 9 -17.54 11.45 20.67
CA PHE A 9 -17.42 10.24 19.87
C PHE A 9 -16.51 9.20 20.53
N LEU A 10 -15.41 9.65 21.14
CA LEU A 10 -14.51 8.82 21.95
C LEU A 10 -15.25 8.22 23.14
N PHE A 11 -15.97 9.06 23.89
CA PHE A 11 -16.82 8.60 24.99
C PHE A 11 -17.86 7.58 24.52
N CYS A 12 -18.57 7.85 23.42
CA CYS A 12 -19.56 6.90 22.90
C CYS A 12 -18.95 5.57 22.50
N ASN A 13 -17.70 5.55 22.01
CA ASN A 13 -17.05 4.32 21.61
C ASN A 13 -16.69 3.45 22.83
N GLU A 14 -16.16 4.07 23.89
CA GLU A 14 -15.83 3.38 25.16
C GLU A 14 -17.09 2.98 25.95
N ALA A 15 -18.11 3.85 25.99
CA ALA A 15 -19.30 3.63 26.81
C ALA A 15 -20.41 2.82 26.11
N ARG A 16 -20.34 2.60 24.79
CA ARG A 16 -21.35 1.83 24.03
C ARG A 16 -21.44 0.38 24.48
N GLU A 17 -20.32 -0.23 24.89
CA GLU A 17 -20.30 -1.61 25.37
C GLU A 17 -21.02 -1.74 26.72
N SER A 18 -20.68 -0.88 27.69
CA SER A 18 -21.38 -0.85 28.99
C SER A 18 -22.88 -0.50 28.87
N ALA A 19 -23.25 0.36 27.93
CA ALA A 19 -24.65 0.67 27.66
C ALA A 19 -25.39 -0.55 27.07
N ARG A 20 -24.76 -1.32 26.19
CA ARG A 20 -25.34 -2.56 25.63
C ARG A 20 -25.51 -3.64 26.69
N GLU A 21 -24.55 -3.78 27.60
CA GLU A 21 -24.64 -4.74 28.71
C GLU A 21 -25.79 -4.42 29.67
N GLU A 22 -26.07 -3.14 29.93
CA GLU A 22 -27.23 -2.74 30.74
C GLU A 22 -28.55 -3.15 30.09
N PHE A 23 -28.69 -2.93 28.77
CA PHE A 23 -29.86 -3.40 28.04
C PHE A 23 -29.97 -4.93 28.04
N ALA A 24 -28.84 -5.65 27.93
CA ALA A 24 -28.83 -7.10 28.00
C ALA A 24 -29.30 -7.61 29.39
N LYS A 25 -28.88 -6.96 30.48
CA LYS A 25 -29.35 -7.25 31.85
C LYS A 25 -30.83 -6.93 32.05
N GLN A 26 -31.37 -5.97 31.31
CA GLN A 26 -32.80 -5.64 31.27
C GLN A 26 -33.61 -6.57 30.35
N GLY A 27 -33.00 -7.61 29.78
CA GLY A 27 -33.67 -8.60 28.92
C GLY A 27 -33.74 -8.23 27.45
N VAL A 28 -33.02 -7.19 27.00
CA VAL A 28 -32.94 -6.77 25.60
C VAL A 28 -31.53 -7.03 25.07
N PRO A 29 -31.25 -8.23 24.51
CA PRO A 29 -29.90 -8.62 24.09
C PRO A 29 -29.39 -7.86 22.85
N ASN A 30 -30.29 -7.25 22.06
CA ASN A 30 -29.94 -6.43 20.91
C ASN A 30 -30.71 -5.09 20.94
N PRO A 31 -30.25 -4.11 21.75
CA PRO A 31 -30.89 -2.80 21.80
C PRO A 31 -30.66 -2.04 20.50
N THR A 32 -31.69 -1.34 20.02
CA THR A 32 -31.60 -0.48 18.84
C THR A 32 -30.56 0.63 19.07
N GLY A 33 -29.80 0.99 18.03
CA GLY A 33 -28.78 2.05 18.12
C GLY A 33 -29.30 3.38 18.68
N ALA A 34 -30.57 3.71 18.43
CA ALA A 34 -31.24 4.89 18.98
C ALA A 34 -31.43 4.83 20.52
N ALA A 35 -31.75 3.67 21.08
CA ALA A 35 -31.92 3.49 22.53
C ALA A 35 -30.57 3.63 23.25
N VAL A 36 -29.53 3.02 22.68
CA VAL A 36 -28.15 3.15 23.18
C VAL A 36 -27.67 4.60 23.09
N ALA A 37 -27.94 5.30 21.98
CA ALA A 37 -27.57 6.70 21.81
C ALA A 37 -28.23 7.63 22.84
N LYS A 38 -29.48 7.37 23.22
CA LYS A 38 -30.19 8.15 24.24
C LYS A 38 -29.52 8.03 25.61
N VAL A 39 -29.22 6.81 26.04
CA VAL A 39 -28.52 6.55 27.33
C VAL A 39 -27.12 7.17 27.34
N LEU A 40 -26.38 7.02 26.25
CA LEU A 40 -25.05 7.63 26.12
C LEU A 40 -25.12 9.17 26.17
N GLY A 41 -26.12 9.78 25.55
CA GLY A 41 -26.32 11.22 25.62
C GLY A 41 -26.62 11.73 27.03
N GLU A 42 -27.42 10.99 27.81
CA GLU A 42 -27.69 11.29 29.22
C GLU A 42 -26.43 11.13 30.09
N ARG A 43 -25.69 10.04 29.90
CA ARG A 43 -24.41 9.81 30.60
C ARG A 43 -23.40 10.91 30.30
N TRP A 44 -23.26 11.33 29.04
CA TRP A 44 -22.36 12.42 28.67
C TRP A 44 -22.71 13.75 29.37
N LYS A 45 -24.01 14.05 29.54
CA LYS A 45 -24.45 15.24 30.27
C LYS A 45 -24.11 15.18 31.75
N ASN A 46 -24.20 13.99 32.35
CA ASN A 46 -23.94 13.75 33.77
C ASN A 46 -22.47 13.50 34.13
N LEU A 47 -21.58 13.35 33.15
CA LEU A 47 -20.13 13.28 33.39
C LEU A 47 -19.66 14.54 34.11
N SER A 48 -18.70 14.37 35.02
CA SER A 48 -18.03 15.49 35.66
C SER A 48 -17.23 16.30 34.64
N GLU A 49 -16.92 17.56 34.98
CA GLU A 49 -16.05 18.37 34.13
C GLU A 49 -14.63 17.79 34.02
N GLU A 50 -14.17 17.02 35.01
CA GLU A 50 -12.88 16.32 34.99
C GLU A 50 -12.89 15.19 33.95
N GLU A 51 -13.96 14.39 33.91
CA GLU A 51 -14.10 13.30 32.93
C GLU A 51 -14.30 13.84 31.51
N LYS A 52 -15.06 14.92 31.35
CA LYS A 52 -15.16 15.60 30.05
C LYS A 52 -13.80 16.15 29.61
N THR A 53 -12.97 16.62 30.55
CA THR A 53 -11.62 17.11 30.27
C THR A 53 -10.70 15.99 29.80
N HIS A 54 -10.79 14.78 30.37
CA HIS A 54 -10.08 13.60 29.88
C HIS A 54 -10.38 13.31 28.40
N TYR A 55 -11.65 13.32 27.98
CA TYR A 55 -12.00 13.12 26.57
C TYR A 55 -11.61 14.28 25.66
N LYS A 56 -11.60 15.53 26.17
CA LYS A 56 -11.07 16.69 25.43
C LYS A 56 -9.57 16.54 25.16
N ASN A 57 -8.80 16.12 26.17
CA ASN A 57 -7.36 15.87 26.04
C ASN A 57 -7.08 14.74 25.04
N LYS A 58 -7.74 13.59 25.16
CA LYS A 58 -7.64 12.48 24.20
C LYS A 58 -7.94 12.91 22.77
N ALA A 59 -9.02 13.68 22.55
CA ALA A 59 -9.36 14.18 21.22
C ALA A 59 -8.28 15.14 20.68
N GLY A 60 -7.69 15.97 21.54
CA GLY A 60 -6.58 16.84 21.20
C GLY A 60 -5.31 16.07 20.83
N GLU A 61 -4.95 15.03 21.58
CA GLU A 61 -3.81 14.15 21.29
C GLU A 61 -3.98 13.42 19.96
N ILE A 62 -5.17 12.84 19.71
CA ILE A 62 -5.48 12.17 18.44
C ILE A 62 -5.42 13.16 17.28
N ALA A 63 -5.93 14.38 17.45
CA ALA A 63 -5.85 15.42 16.43
C ALA A 63 -4.40 15.83 16.15
N ALA A 64 -3.57 15.99 17.20
CA ALA A 64 -2.15 16.28 17.07
C ALA A 64 -1.39 15.14 16.37
N GLU A 65 -1.72 13.89 16.69
CA GLU A 65 -1.11 12.73 16.06
C GLU A 65 -1.51 12.58 14.59
N LEU A 66 -2.79 12.81 14.26
CA LEU A 66 -3.24 12.86 12.87
C LEU A 66 -2.54 13.96 12.09
N LEU A 67 -2.37 15.15 12.68
CA LEU A 67 -1.62 16.25 12.06
C LEU A 67 -0.14 15.91 11.87
N ARG A 68 0.48 15.21 12.82
CA ARG A 68 1.88 14.73 12.68
C ARG A 68 2.00 13.70 11.55
N ILE A 69 1.10 12.73 11.50
CA ILE A 69 1.04 11.72 10.43
C ILE A 69 0.77 12.40 9.08
N GLU A 70 -0.10 13.41 9.03
CA GLU A 70 -0.38 14.18 7.80
C GLU A 70 0.82 15.03 7.38
N ALA A 71 1.52 15.67 8.32
CA ALA A 71 2.74 16.42 8.04
C ALA A 71 3.88 15.50 7.58
N GLU A 72 4.08 14.36 8.24
CA GLU A 72 5.05 13.34 7.82
C GLU A 72 4.68 12.76 6.45
N ASN A 73 3.39 12.52 6.18
CA ASN A 73 2.94 12.09 4.87
C ASN A 73 3.02 13.19 3.81
N ALA A 74 2.92 14.47 4.18
CA ALA A 74 3.05 15.61 3.28
C ALA A 74 4.53 15.86 2.93
N GLU A 75 5.44 15.79 3.90
CA GLU A 75 6.88 15.77 3.66
C GLU A 75 7.30 14.57 2.81
N ASN A 76 6.61 13.44 2.92
CA ASN A 76 6.81 12.26 2.07
C ASN A 76 6.01 12.28 0.74
N ASN A 77 5.12 13.25 0.53
CA ASN A 77 4.31 13.44 -0.69
C ASN A 77 4.62 14.75 -1.43
N ASP A 78 5.71 15.46 -1.08
CA ASP A 78 6.20 16.61 -1.87
C ASP A 78 6.76 16.20 -3.26
N ASP A 79 6.68 14.91 -3.61
CA ASP A 79 6.75 14.47 -5.00
C ASP A 79 5.32 14.32 -5.57
N ASN A 80 4.62 15.45 -5.71
CA ASN A 80 3.50 15.57 -6.64
C ASN A 80 3.56 16.93 -7.34
N ASP A 81 4.26 16.91 -8.47
CA ASP A 81 3.76 17.43 -9.73
C ASP A 81 3.23 18.87 -9.72
N GLU A 82 4.13 19.85 -9.73
CA GLU A 82 3.97 21.04 -10.57
C GLU A 82 5.32 21.72 -10.81
N GLU A 83 5.60 21.99 -12.10
CA GLU A 83 6.72 22.76 -12.68
C GLU A 83 7.98 22.03 -13.16
N GLY A 84 7.95 21.66 -14.46
CA GLY A 84 9.02 22.04 -15.38
C GLY A 84 9.93 20.94 -15.93
N ARG A 85 9.51 20.28 -17.02
CA ARG A 85 10.08 20.50 -18.37
C ARG A 85 9.54 19.46 -19.36
N GLU A 86 8.87 19.99 -20.39
CA GLU A 86 8.35 19.31 -21.58
C GLU A 86 9.45 18.76 -22.52
N GLU A 87 10.59 18.28 -22.00
CA GLU A 87 11.71 17.81 -22.86
C GLU A 87 12.04 16.31 -22.73
N ASP A 88 11.35 15.56 -21.89
CA ASP A 88 11.73 14.17 -21.56
C ASP A 88 10.61 13.14 -21.82
N GLU A 89 9.70 13.45 -22.74
CA GLU A 89 8.46 12.71 -23.02
C GLU A 89 8.65 11.25 -23.50
N LYS A 90 9.89 10.76 -23.61
CA LYS A 90 10.21 9.36 -23.96
C LYS A 90 11.43 8.78 -23.23
N SER A 91 11.74 9.22 -22.01
CA SER A 91 12.89 8.63 -21.29
C SER A 91 12.70 7.13 -20.99
N THR A 92 11.45 6.69 -20.79
CA THR A 92 11.10 5.30 -20.45
C THR A 92 9.83 4.84 -21.17
N HIS A 93 9.83 3.62 -21.69
CA HIS A 93 8.66 2.90 -22.21
C HIS A 93 7.75 2.32 -21.11
N LEU A 94 8.29 2.05 -19.92
CA LEU A 94 7.51 1.53 -18.80
C LEU A 94 6.72 2.64 -18.08
N PRO A 95 5.45 2.39 -17.70
CA PRO A 95 4.64 3.39 -17.01
C PRO A 95 5.14 3.62 -15.58
N LEU A 96 5.69 4.81 -15.32
CA LEU A 96 6.34 5.16 -14.03
C LEU A 96 5.42 4.94 -12.81
N ALA A 97 4.12 5.23 -12.92
CA ALA A 97 3.17 4.98 -11.83
C ALA A 97 3.06 3.49 -11.45
N ARG A 98 3.18 2.57 -12.43
CA ARG A 98 3.19 1.11 -12.16
C ARG A 98 4.52 0.70 -11.53
N VAL A 99 5.64 1.25 -12.00
CA VAL A 99 6.97 1.00 -11.43
C VAL A 99 7.02 1.47 -9.98
N LYS A 100 6.57 2.70 -9.67
CA LYS A 100 6.47 3.26 -8.31
C LYS A 100 5.64 2.36 -7.39
N ARG A 101 4.53 1.82 -7.90
CA ARG A 101 3.67 0.89 -7.15
C ARG A 101 4.37 -0.44 -6.83
N ILE A 102 5.13 -0.99 -7.77
CA ILE A 102 5.89 -2.24 -7.57
C ILE A 102 7.01 -1.99 -6.55
N MET A 103 7.74 -0.88 -6.66
CA MET A 103 8.80 -0.52 -5.71
C MET A 103 8.25 -0.40 -4.28
N ARG A 104 7.04 0.17 -4.10
CA ARG A 104 6.36 0.27 -2.80
C ARG A 104 5.78 -1.04 -2.26
N LEU A 105 5.85 -2.16 -3.00
CA LEU A 105 5.52 -3.47 -2.42
C LEU A 105 6.55 -3.89 -1.35
N ASP A 106 7.77 -3.36 -1.43
CA ASP A 106 8.77 -3.49 -0.37
C ASP A 106 8.47 -2.51 0.76
N ARG A 107 8.12 -3.05 1.94
CA ARG A 107 7.78 -2.26 3.14
C ARG A 107 8.95 -1.45 3.70
N SER A 108 10.18 -1.75 3.31
CA SER A 108 11.36 -0.97 3.72
C SER A 108 11.51 0.34 2.93
N VAL A 109 10.82 0.47 1.79
CA VAL A 109 10.88 1.65 0.92
C VAL A 109 9.94 2.73 1.43
N ARG A 110 10.50 3.78 2.04
CA ARG A 110 9.75 4.95 2.54
C ARG A 110 9.55 6.03 1.48
N LEU A 111 10.62 6.40 0.78
CA LEU A 111 10.66 7.51 -0.19
C LEU A 111 11.24 7.03 -1.53
N ILE A 112 10.76 7.59 -2.64
CA ILE A 112 11.25 7.28 -3.99
C ILE A 112 11.30 8.58 -4.80
N HIS A 113 12.52 9.09 -5.04
CA HIS A 113 12.75 10.24 -5.90
C HIS A 113 12.47 9.94 -7.38
N LEU A 114 12.08 10.97 -8.15
CA LEU A 114 11.75 10.82 -9.57
C LEU A 114 12.89 10.25 -10.42
N ASP A 115 14.14 10.68 -10.21
CA ASP A 115 15.29 10.17 -10.97
C ASP A 115 15.56 8.69 -10.69
N THR A 116 15.36 8.25 -9.44
CA THR A 116 15.44 6.83 -9.09
C THR A 116 14.34 6.03 -9.76
N LEU A 117 13.12 6.58 -9.81
CA LEU A 117 11.99 5.95 -10.48
C LEU A 117 12.25 5.78 -11.99
N LYS A 118 12.76 6.82 -12.66
CA LYS A 118 13.17 6.79 -14.07
C LYS A 118 14.31 5.79 -14.30
N LEU A 119 15.32 5.80 -13.43
CA LEU A 119 16.45 4.88 -13.51
C LEU A 119 16.00 3.43 -13.42
N VAL A 120 15.19 3.08 -12.42
CA VAL A 120 14.66 1.71 -12.25
C VAL A 120 13.82 1.28 -13.45
N ALA A 121 12.97 2.17 -13.98
CA ALA A 121 12.22 1.90 -15.20
C ALA A 121 13.16 1.62 -16.39
N LYS A 122 14.17 2.45 -16.62
CA LYS A 122 15.11 2.26 -17.72
C LYS A 122 15.97 1.00 -17.57
N THR A 123 16.45 0.73 -16.35
CA THR A 123 17.19 -0.50 -16.04
C THR A 123 16.33 -1.74 -16.31
N THR A 124 15.04 -1.69 -15.97
CA THR A 124 14.12 -2.81 -16.22
C THR A 124 13.92 -3.04 -17.72
N GLU A 125 13.82 -1.99 -18.53
CA GLU A 125 13.75 -2.10 -19.99
C GLU A 125 15.00 -2.78 -20.56
N LEU A 126 16.18 -2.26 -20.21
CA LEU A 126 17.46 -2.80 -20.67
C LEU A 126 17.65 -4.26 -20.20
N PHE A 127 17.18 -4.59 -19.00
CA PHE A 127 17.21 -5.95 -18.49
C PHE A 127 16.34 -6.89 -19.34
N ILE A 128 15.12 -6.49 -19.68
CA ILE A 128 14.22 -7.27 -20.52
C ILE A 128 14.82 -7.46 -21.92
N GLU A 129 15.33 -6.39 -22.53
CA GLU A 129 15.98 -6.42 -23.84
C GLU A 129 17.15 -7.41 -23.84
N HIS A 130 18.08 -7.28 -22.89
CA HIS A 130 19.23 -8.17 -22.75
C HIS A 130 18.84 -9.63 -22.51
N LEU A 131 17.81 -9.89 -21.71
CA LEU A 131 17.31 -11.25 -21.47
C LEU A 131 16.74 -11.87 -22.75
N ILE A 132 16.01 -11.09 -23.55
CA ILE A 132 15.42 -11.55 -24.80
C ILE A 132 16.49 -11.78 -25.86
N GLU A 133 17.44 -10.87 -26.04
CA GLU A 133 18.55 -11.02 -26.99
C GLU A 133 19.34 -12.32 -26.72
N LYS A 134 19.66 -12.59 -25.44
CA LYS A 134 20.33 -13.84 -25.07
C LYS A 134 19.47 -15.07 -25.35
N SER A 135 18.18 -15.02 -25.02
CA SER A 135 17.23 -16.12 -25.26
C SER A 135 16.98 -16.37 -26.73
N GLU A 136 17.04 -15.33 -27.55
CA GLU A 136 16.95 -15.44 -28.99
C GLU A 136 18.12 -16.25 -29.58
N GLY A 137 19.32 -16.14 -29.01
CA GLY A 137 20.47 -16.97 -29.41
C GLY A 137 20.15 -18.47 -29.38
N PHE A 138 19.50 -18.96 -28.31
CA PHE A 138 19.07 -20.35 -28.20
C PHE A 138 17.89 -20.68 -29.13
N CYS A 139 16.96 -19.75 -29.33
CA CYS A 139 15.86 -19.88 -30.28
C CYS A 139 16.37 -20.08 -31.71
N ARG A 140 17.32 -19.23 -32.15
CA ARG A 140 17.98 -19.32 -33.47
C ARG A 140 18.77 -20.61 -33.62
N ALA A 141 19.50 -21.04 -32.58
CA ALA A 141 20.21 -22.32 -32.58
C ALA A 141 19.28 -23.52 -32.83
N LYS A 142 18.04 -23.44 -32.33
CA LYS A 142 16.97 -24.42 -32.60
C LYS A 142 16.19 -24.16 -33.90
N LYS A 143 16.66 -23.26 -34.76
CA LYS A 143 16.04 -22.85 -36.04
C LYS A 143 14.60 -22.34 -35.91
N ARG A 144 14.25 -21.79 -34.74
CA ARG A 144 12.94 -21.17 -34.49
C ARG A 144 13.03 -19.66 -34.65
N LYS A 145 11.87 -19.03 -34.89
CA LYS A 145 11.70 -17.57 -34.98
C LYS A 145 10.91 -16.97 -33.82
N THR A 146 10.36 -17.82 -32.95
CA THR A 146 9.56 -17.43 -31.79
C THR A 146 10.30 -17.89 -30.54
N VAL A 147 10.70 -16.94 -29.70
CA VAL A 147 11.30 -17.22 -28.39
C VAL A 147 10.24 -17.91 -27.52
N MET A 148 10.60 -19.06 -26.96
CA MET A 148 9.72 -19.85 -26.09
C MET A 148 10.22 -19.79 -24.65
N TYR A 149 9.36 -20.16 -23.71
CA TYR A 149 9.72 -20.27 -22.29
C TYR A 149 10.99 -21.12 -22.09
N SER A 150 11.12 -22.25 -22.81
CA SER A 150 12.31 -23.10 -22.73
C SER A 150 13.62 -22.41 -23.14
N ASP A 151 13.57 -21.36 -23.96
CA ASP A 151 14.77 -20.62 -24.35
C ASP A 151 15.20 -19.67 -23.23
N ILE A 152 14.24 -19.01 -22.59
CA ILE A 152 14.48 -18.16 -21.42
C ILE A 152 15.00 -18.99 -20.26
N GLU A 153 14.40 -20.16 -20.01
CA GLU A 153 14.88 -21.11 -19.00
C GLU A 153 16.34 -21.52 -19.26
N HIS A 154 16.67 -21.86 -20.50
CA HIS A 154 18.05 -22.18 -20.87
C HIS A 154 18.98 -20.97 -20.66
N THR A 155 18.58 -19.76 -21.06
CA THR A 155 19.38 -18.54 -20.85
C THR A 155 19.72 -18.33 -19.39
N VAL A 156 18.73 -18.41 -18.50
CA VAL A 156 18.94 -18.19 -17.07
C VAL A 156 19.81 -19.27 -16.46
N ALA A 157 19.67 -20.53 -16.89
CA ALA A 157 20.53 -21.62 -16.45
C ALA A 157 22.00 -21.46 -16.90
N HIS A 158 22.28 -20.69 -17.96
CA HIS A 158 23.62 -20.48 -18.50
C HIS A 158 24.23 -19.10 -18.16
N ASP A 159 23.51 -18.23 -17.45
CA ASP A 159 24.05 -16.96 -16.94
C ASP A 159 23.89 -16.91 -15.42
N GLU A 160 24.99 -17.19 -14.70
CA GLU A 160 25.03 -17.24 -13.24
C GLU A 160 24.49 -15.96 -12.58
N ARG A 161 24.58 -14.82 -13.26
CA ARG A 161 24.09 -13.53 -12.73
C ARG A 161 22.56 -13.44 -12.74
N LEU A 162 21.89 -14.19 -13.59
CA LEU A 162 20.42 -14.21 -13.68
C LEU A 162 19.80 -15.19 -12.68
N ILE A 163 20.55 -16.20 -12.25
CA ILE A 163 20.08 -17.22 -11.31
C ILE A 163 19.49 -16.62 -10.02
N PRO A 164 20.21 -15.76 -9.27
CA PRO A 164 19.69 -15.24 -8.00
C PRO A 164 18.48 -14.29 -8.18
N ILE A 165 18.27 -13.76 -9.39
CA ILE A 165 17.26 -12.72 -9.64
C ILE A 165 15.95 -13.34 -10.11
N ILE A 166 15.99 -14.29 -11.05
CA ILE A 166 14.78 -14.75 -11.75
C ILE A 166 14.60 -16.28 -11.82
N TYR A 167 15.58 -17.10 -11.43
CA TYR A 167 15.47 -18.56 -11.60
C TYR A 167 14.31 -19.18 -10.79
N ALA A 168 14.17 -18.80 -9.52
CA ALA A 168 13.08 -19.27 -8.68
C ALA A 168 11.70 -18.85 -9.23
N HIS A 169 11.60 -17.63 -9.75
CA HIS A 169 10.38 -17.11 -10.35
C HIS A 169 10.02 -17.81 -11.67
N LEU A 170 11.03 -18.13 -12.49
CA LEU A 170 10.83 -18.95 -13.67
C LEU A 170 10.25 -20.29 -13.27
N TRP A 171 10.92 -21.03 -12.37
CA TRP A 171 10.45 -22.35 -11.95
C TRP A 171 8.99 -22.35 -11.47
N ALA A 172 8.60 -21.37 -10.65
CA ALA A 172 7.23 -21.21 -10.17
C ALA A 172 6.22 -20.91 -11.29
N GLY A 173 6.64 -20.21 -12.35
CA GLY A 173 5.82 -19.85 -13.51
C GLY A 173 5.95 -20.79 -14.71
N ARG A 174 6.53 -21.98 -14.53
CA ARG A 174 6.70 -22.95 -15.63
C ARG A 174 5.31 -23.38 -16.14
N PRO A 175 5.03 -23.28 -17.45
CA PRO A 175 3.75 -23.69 -18.01
C PRO A 175 3.52 -25.19 -17.78
N VAL A 176 2.34 -25.53 -17.27
CA VAL A 176 1.94 -26.93 -17.07
C VAL A 176 1.67 -27.53 -18.45
N LYS A 177 2.21 -28.74 -18.72
CA LYS A 177 1.99 -29.41 -20.01
C LYS A 177 0.47 -29.64 -20.23
N GLY A 178 -0.11 -28.94 -21.20
CA GLY A 178 -1.51 -29.12 -21.62
C GLY A 178 -2.34 -27.85 -21.82
N GLU A 179 -1.80 -26.66 -21.51
CA GLU A 179 -2.40 -25.35 -21.83
C GLU A 179 -1.81 -24.71 -23.09
#